data_AF-A0A5C4R3G4-F1
#
_entry.id   AF-A0A5C4R3G4-F1
#
_cell.length_a   1.000
_cell.length_b   1.000
_cell.length_c   1.000
_cell.angle_alpha   90.00
_cell.angle_beta   90.00
_cell.angle_gamma   90.00
#
_symmetry.space_group_name_H-M   'P 1'
#
loop_
_entity.id
_entity.type
_entity.pdbx_description
1 polymer ?
#
loop_
_entity_poly.entity_id
_entity_poly.type
_entity_poly.pdbx_seq_one_letter_code
_entity_poly.pdbx_strand_id
1 'polypeptide(L)'
;MPDAPGPRIVAAMRHALILALTLAACTADGDYPRLLPTEQALAEPALPAHATAARTDPAPLEDATAARAAALQARADALRGPVVDPGLRGRAGG
;
A
#
# COMPACT_ATOMS: atom_id res chain seq x y z
N MET A 1 -42.64 45.57 19.57
CA MET A 1 -41.49 45.75 18.65
C MET A 1 -40.26 45.33 19.43
N PRO A 2 -39.72 44.10 19.29
CA PRO A 2 -38.57 43.69 20.08
C PRO A 2 -37.33 44.46 19.64
N ASP A 3 -36.64 45.07 20.62
CA ASP A 3 -35.41 45.83 20.44
C ASP A 3 -34.30 45.01 19.79
N ALA A 4 -33.56 45.66 18.89
CA ALA A 4 -32.43 45.06 18.22
C ALA A 4 -31.34 44.70 19.25
N PRO A 5 -30.74 43.49 19.18
CA PRO A 5 -29.70 43.09 20.12
C PRO A 5 -28.49 44.03 20.00
N GLY A 6 -28.02 44.53 21.14
CA GLY A 6 -26.86 45.42 21.21
C GLY A 6 -25.59 44.76 20.64
N PRO A 7 -24.59 45.57 20.23
CA PRO A 7 -23.42 45.11 19.49
C PRO A 7 -22.59 44.04 20.23
N ARG A 8 -22.65 44.01 21.56
CA ARG A 8 -21.98 43.00 22.39
C ARG A 8 -22.64 41.62 22.32
N ILE A 9 -23.96 41.56 22.15
CA ILE A 9 -24.71 40.31 22.00
C ILE A 9 -24.42 39.71 20.62
N VAL A 10 -24.42 40.55 19.58
CA VAL A 10 -24.04 40.14 18.22
C VAL A 10 -22.60 39.64 18.17
N ALA A 11 -21.68 40.32 18.85
CA ALA A 11 -20.30 39.86 18.96
C ALA A 11 -20.21 38.52 19.70
N ALA A 12 -20.83 38.37 20.88
CA ALA A 12 -20.82 37.11 21.63
C ALA A 12 -21.40 35.94 20.82
N MET A 13 -22.50 36.16 20.11
CA MET A 13 -23.12 35.17 19.24
C MET A 13 -22.21 34.77 18.07
N ARG A 14 -21.47 35.72 17.49
CA ARG A 14 -20.46 35.44 16.45
C ARG A 14 -19.30 34.60 16.99
N HIS A 15 -18.80 34.90 18.19
CA HIS A 15 -17.73 34.11 18.80
C HIS A 15 -18.21 32.70 19.17
N ALA A 16 -19.42 32.56 19.69
CA ALA A 16 -20.03 31.26 19.98
C ALA A 16 -20.21 30.43 18.70
N LEU A 17 -20.64 31.05 17.59
CA LEU A 17 -20.77 30.39 16.30
C LEU A 17 -19.41 29.91 15.77
N ILE A 18 -18.37 30.74 15.82
CA ILE A 18 -17.01 30.36 15.39
C ILE A 18 -16.50 29.18 16.22
N LEU A 19 -16.65 29.22 17.55
CA LEU A 19 -16.25 28.13 18.44
C LEU A 19 -16.99 26.83 18.11
N ALA A 20 -18.30 26.89 17.89
CA ALA A 20 -19.11 25.72 17.53
C ALA A 20 -18.67 25.11 16.19
N LEU A 21 -18.37 25.93 15.19
CA LEU A 21 -17.87 25.47 13.88
C LEU A 21 -16.49 24.82 13.99
N THR A 22 -15.58 25.36 14.81
CA THR A 22 -14.26 24.74 15.04
C THR A 22 -14.35 23.40 15.76
N LEU A 23 -15.28 23.24 16.71
CA LEU A 23 -15.50 21.97 17.39
C LEU A 23 -16.14 20.93 16.45
N ALA A 24 -17.07 21.35 15.59
CA ALA A 24 -17.68 20.49 14.58
C ALA A 24 -16.67 20.01 13.53
N ALA A 25 -15.67 20.83 13.18
CA ALA A 25 -14.61 20.44 12.25
C ALA A 25 -13.57 19.46 12.85
N CYS A 26 -13.52 19.33 14.18
CA CYS A 26 -12.67 18.36 14.88
C CYS A 26 -13.38 17.02 15.14
N THR A 27 -14.62 16.83 14.69
CA THR A 27 -15.29 15.52 14.83
C THR A 27 -14.73 14.55 13.81
N ALA A 28 -14.57 13.29 14.23
CA ALA A 28 -13.94 12.23 13.45
C ALA A 28 -14.81 11.67 12.30
N ASP A 29 -15.83 12.41 11.86
CA ASP A 29 -16.83 11.97 10.86
C ASP A 29 -16.55 12.55 9.45
N GLY A 30 -15.28 12.67 9.06
CA GLY A 30 -14.90 12.92 7.66
C GLY A 30 -15.00 11.65 6.80
N ASP A 31 -14.69 11.76 5.50
CA ASP A 31 -14.60 10.62 4.55
C ASP A 31 -13.53 9.57 4.90
N TYR A 32 -12.90 9.69 6.07
CA TYR A 32 -11.88 8.77 6.54
C TYR A 32 -12.55 7.55 7.19
N PRO A 33 -12.26 6.32 6.73
CA PRO A 33 -12.87 5.13 7.30
C PRO A 33 -12.49 4.99 8.78
N ARG A 34 -13.43 4.48 9.57
CA ARG A 34 -13.18 4.15 10.99
C ARG A 34 -11.98 3.21 11.09
N LEU A 35 -11.09 3.49 12.05
CA LEU A 35 -9.97 2.60 12.35
C LEU A 35 -10.49 1.23 12.75
N LEU A 36 -9.86 0.20 12.19
CA LEU A 36 -10.14 -1.18 12.53
C LEU A 36 -9.75 -1.43 14.00
N PRO A 37 -10.51 -2.20 14.79
CA PRO A 37 -10.12 -2.57 16.14
C PRO A 37 -8.74 -3.24 16.15
N THR A 38 -7.90 -2.90 17.13
CA THR A 38 -6.52 -3.41 17.24
C THR A 38 -6.47 -4.95 17.22
N GLU A 39 -7.41 -5.61 17.89
CA GLU A 39 -7.51 -7.07 17.90
C GLU A 39 -7.77 -7.67 16.51
N GLN A 40 -8.55 -6.98 15.68
CA GLN A 40 -8.80 -7.42 14.30
C GLN A 40 -7.62 -7.10 13.38
N ALA A 41 -6.90 -6.01 13.65
CA ALA A 41 -5.76 -5.60 12.84
C ALA A 41 -4.53 -6.51 13.07
N LEU A 42 -4.43 -7.08 14.28
CA LEU A 42 -3.36 -7.98 14.67
C LEU A 42 -3.75 -9.46 14.57
N ALA A 43 -4.98 -9.78 14.15
CA ALA A 43 -5.41 -11.15 13.94
C ALA A 43 -4.56 -11.80 12.83
N GLU A 44 -4.00 -12.97 13.12
CA GLU A 44 -3.24 -13.74 12.13
C GLU A 44 -4.15 -14.08 10.93
N PRO A 45 -3.78 -13.69 9.71
CA PRO A 45 -4.59 -13.95 8.54
C PRO A 45 -4.65 -15.45 8.25
N ALA A 46 -5.81 -15.90 7.76
CA ALA A 46 -5.94 -17.27 7.29
C ALA A 46 -4.99 -17.51 6.11
N LEU A 47 -4.04 -18.44 6.29
CA LEU A 47 -3.11 -18.78 5.23
C LEU A 47 -3.81 -19.56 4.11
N PRO A 48 -3.43 -19.31 2.85
CA PRO A 48 -3.90 -20.12 1.74
C PRO A 48 -3.33 -21.54 1.82
N ALA A 49 -4.04 -22.52 1.23
CA ALA A 49 -3.70 -23.94 1.31
C ALA A 49 -2.26 -24.28 0.84
N HIS A 50 -1.72 -23.55 -0.13
CA HIS A 50 -0.36 -23.76 -0.63
C HIS A 50 0.72 -23.28 0.36
N ALA A 51 0.40 -22.39 1.29
CA ALA A 51 1.33 -21.89 2.30
C ALA A 51 1.41 -22.81 3.54
N THR A 52 0.44 -23.74 3.70
CA THR A 52 0.41 -24.65 4.85
C THR A 52 1.62 -25.58 4.88
N ALA A 53 2.00 -26.15 3.72
CA ALA A 53 3.16 -27.04 3.63
C ALA A 53 4.46 -26.33 4.01
N ALA A 54 4.68 -25.11 3.49
CA ALA A 54 5.87 -24.31 3.79
C ALA A 54 5.95 -23.85 5.26
N ARG A 55 4.81 -23.68 5.93
CA ARG A 55 4.76 -23.37 7.37
C ARG A 55 5.23 -24.54 8.22
N THR A 56 4.93 -25.78 7.82
CA THR A 56 5.31 -26.99 8.56
C THR A 56 6.77 -27.37 8.31
N ASP A 57 7.21 -27.33 7.05
CA ASP A 57 8.59 -27.58 6.66
C ASP A 57 8.92 -26.79 5.39
N PRO A 58 9.83 -25.80 5.45
CA PRO A 58 10.22 -25.01 4.28
C PRO A 58 11.19 -25.75 3.36
N ALA A 59 11.90 -26.79 3.82
CA ALA A 59 13.00 -27.41 3.07
C ALA A 59 12.59 -27.92 1.67
N PRO A 60 11.44 -28.59 1.49
CA PRO A 60 11.01 -29.05 0.16
C PRO A 60 10.73 -27.88 -0.82
N LEU A 61 10.24 -26.75 -0.31
CA LEU A 61 10.00 -25.55 -1.12
C LEU A 61 11.32 -24.91 -1.54
N GLU A 62 12.26 -24.80 -0.61
CA GLU A 62 13.61 -24.27 -0.84
C GLU A 62 14.37 -25.13 -1.86
N ASP A 63 14.33 -26.46 -1.72
CA ASP A 63 14.95 -27.39 -2.66
C ASP A 63 14.36 -27.25 -4.07
N ALA A 64 13.02 -27.17 -4.18
CA ALA A 64 12.34 -27.00 -5.45
C ALA A 64 12.67 -25.65 -6.11
N THR A 65 12.74 -24.58 -5.32
CA THR A 65 13.10 -23.24 -5.82
C THR A 65 14.57 -23.17 -6.23
N ALA A 66 15.48 -23.76 -5.47
CA ALA A 66 16.90 -23.88 -5.81
C ALA A 66 17.12 -24.66 -7.10
N ALA A 67 16.46 -25.81 -7.27
CA ALA A 67 16.52 -26.61 -8.50
C ALA A 67 16.01 -25.81 -9.71
N ARG A 68 14.92 -25.06 -9.54
CA ARG A 68 14.38 -24.20 -10.60
C ARG A 68 15.33 -23.05 -10.95
N ALA A 69 15.96 -22.43 -9.96
CA ALA A 69 16.96 -21.39 -10.17
C ALA A 69 18.17 -21.92 -10.95
N ALA A 70 18.70 -23.09 -10.57
CA ALA A 70 19.80 -23.73 -11.27
C ALA A 70 19.45 -24.06 -12.73
N ALA A 71 18.25 -24.59 -12.99
CA ALA A 71 17.78 -24.86 -14.34
C ALA A 71 17.64 -23.58 -15.18
N LEU A 72 17.16 -22.48 -14.58
CA LEU A 72 17.06 -21.19 -15.24
C LEU A 72 18.44 -20.62 -15.58
N GLN A 73 19.38 -20.73 -14.65
CA GLN A 73 20.75 -20.27 -14.83
C GLN A 73 21.44 -21.02 -15.98
N ALA A 74 21.31 -22.35 -16.01
CA ALA A 74 21.86 -23.16 -17.10
C ALA A 74 21.28 -22.77 -18.48
N ARG A 75 19.97 -22.46 -18.55
CA ARG A 75 19.35 -21.95 -19.78
C ARG A 75 19.87 -20.58 -20.17
N ALA A 76 20.02 -19.67 -19.21
CA ALA A 76 20.56 -18.35 -19.47
C ALA A 76 22.01 -18.41 -19.97
N ASP A 77 22.82 -19.30 -19.39
CA ASP A 77 24.20 -19.53 -19.81
C ASP A 77 24.27 -20.13 -21.22
N ALA A 78 23.36 -21.06 -21.57
CA ALA A 78 23.27 -21.62 -22.91
C ALA A 78 22.85 -20.57 -23.97
N LEU A 79 22.05 -19.58 -23.57
CA LEU A 79 21.64 -18.46 -24.43
C LEU A 79 22.68 -17.33 -24.46
N ARG A 80 23.77 -17.44 -23.68
CA ARG A 80 24.78 -16.40 -23.57
C ARG A 80 25.63 -16.39 -24.83
N GLY A 81 25.38 -15.41 -25.68
CA GLY A 81 26.10 -15.19 -26.93
C GLY A 81 25.82 -13.81 -27.51
N PRO A 82 26.47 -13.44 -28.62
CA PRO A 82 26.21 -12.18 -29.29
C PRO A 82 24.74 -12.12 -29.73
N VAL A 83 23.98 -11.17 -29.18
CA VAL A 83 22.57 -10.95 -29.56
C VAL A 83 22.47 -10.39 -31.00
N VAL A 84 23.52 -9.68 -31.43
CA VAL A 84 23.63 -9.12 -32.78
C VAL A 84 24.75 -9.83 -33.50
N ASP A 85 24.43 -10.37 -34.68
CA ASP A 85 25.41 -10.95 -35.58
C ASP A 85 26.50 -9.91 -35.93
N PRO A 86 27.81 -10.27 -35.85
CA PRO A 86 28.89 -9.32 -36.09
C PRO A 86 28.84 -8.66 -37.47
N GLY A 87 28.39 -9.39 -38.49
CA GLY A 87 28.24 -8.86 -39.85
C GLY A 87 27.08 -7.86 -39.97
N LEU A 88 26.01 -8.05 -39.19
CA LEU A 88 24.90 -7.09 -39.05
C LEU A 88 25.37 -5.79 -38.40
N ARG A 89 26.24 -5.88 -37.39
CA ARG A 89 26.84 -4.72 -36.71
C ARG A 89 27.69 -3.86 -37.65
N GLY A 90 28.47 -4.49 -38.52
CA GLY A 90 29.27 -3.80 -39.53
C GLY A 90 28.43 -3.04 -40.57
N ARG A 91 27.23 -3.53 -40.89
CA ARG A 91 26.31 -2.86 -41.83
C ARG A 91 25.51 -1.72 -41.20
N ALA A 92 25.29 -1.76 -39.88
CA ALA A 92 24.51 -0.75 -39.17
C ALA A 92 25.34 0.45 -38.68
N GLY A 93 26.67 0.32 -38.62
CA GLY A 93 27.60 1.37 -38.16
C GLY A 93 28.43 2.05 -39.25
N GLY A 94 28.14 1.77 -40.53
CA GLY A 94 28.81 2.36 -41.70
C GLY A 94 27.93 3.38 -42.42
#